data_AF-A0A2W0E878-F1
#
_entry.id   AF-A0A2W0E878-F1
#
_cell.length_a   1.000
_cell.length_b   1.000
_cell.length_c   1.000
_cell.angle_alpha   90.00
_cell.angle_beta   90.00
_cell.angle_gamma   90.00
#
_symmetry.space_group_name_H-M   'P 1'
#
loop_
_entity.id
_entity.type
_entity.pdbx_description
1 polymer ?
#
loop_
_entity_poly.entity_id
_entity_poly.type
_entity_poly.pdbx_seq_one_letter_code
_entity_poly.pdbx_strand_id
1 'polypeptide(L)'
;MSDFDVPVLVHIPRQRFKTLNREATKQGAEVSTLIRALVIKVIPEAPAVATVQVTREERDALIRRRNSEGATDGEIARELGQSRGAIGARRARMGIPAARAVGGQPLVKETDA
;
A
#
# COMPACT_ATOMS: atom_id res chain seq x y z
N MET A 1 26.13 -0.10 -5.64
CA MET A 1 25.15 -0.48 -6.68
C MET A 1 24.76 -1.91 -6.39
N SER A 2 23.63 -2.13 -5.70
CA SER A 2 23.15 -3.48 -5.40
C SER A 2 21.79 -3.62 -6.08
N ASP A 3 21.80 -4.18 -7.29
CA ASP A 3 20.60 -4.75 -7.90
C ASP A 3 20.17 -5.93 -7.03
N PHE A 4 19.05 -5.80 -6.36
CA PHE A 4 18.41 -6.93 -5.69
C PHE A 4 17.75 -7.78 -6.77
N ASP A 5 18.43 -8.82 -7.21
CA ASP A 5 17.84 -9.83 -8.09
C ASP A 5 16.84 -10.66 -7.28
N VAL A 6 15.58 -10.22 -7.25
CA VAL A 6 14.49 -10.94 -6.60
C VAL A 6 13.95 -12.00 -7.58
N PRO A 7 14.05 -13.30 -7.27
CA PRO A 7 13.52 -14.33 -8.16
C PRO A 7 11.99 -14.28 -8.16
N VAL A 8 11.41 -13.91 -9.29
CA VAL A 8 9.96 -13.96 -9.51
C VAL A 8 9.62 -15.22 -10.30
N LEU A 9 8.81 -16.10 -9.71
CA LEU A 9 8.29 -17.28 -10.40
C LEU A 9 7.10 -16.87 -11.28
N VAL A 10 7.25 -16.99 -12.60
CA VAL A 10 6.19 -16.64 -13.56
C VAL A 10 5.76 -17.90 -14.31
N HIS A 11 4.46 -18.20 -14.30
CA HIS A 11 3.92 -19.29 -15.11
C HIS A 11 3.71 -18.82 -16.56
N ILE A 12 4.61 -19.21 -17.45
CA ILE A 12 4.53 -18.89 -18.88
C ILE A 12 4.17 -20.15 -19.66
N PRO A 13 3.08 -20.15 -20.45
CA PRO A 13 2.74 -21.28 -21.31
C PRO A 13 3.88 -21.65 -22.26
N ARG A 14 4.20 -22.95 -22.39
CA ARG A 14 5.39 -23.44 -23.12
C ARG A 14 5.50 -22.90 -24.55
N GLN A 15 4.39 -22.73 -25.25
CA GLN A 15 4.37 -22.18 -26.61
C GLN A 15 4.88 -20.73 -26.65
N ARG A 16 4.47 -19.89 -25.69
CA ARG A 16 4.94 -18.49 -25.60
C ARG A 16 6.42 -18.42 -25.21
N PHE A 17 6.87 -19.31 -24.34
CA PHE A 17 8.29 -19.42 -23.97
C PHE A 17 9.18 -19.79 -25.16
N LYS A 18 8.73 -20.71 -26.04
CA LYS A 18 9.46 -21.06 -27.28
C LYS A 18 9.67 -19.85 -28.19
N THR A 19 8.62 -19.05 -28.39
CA THR A 19 8.70 -17.82 -29.20
C THR A 19 9.67 -16.82 -28.59
N LEU A 20 9.60 -16.62 -27.28
CA LEU A 20 10.49 -15.73 -26.54
C LEU A 20 11.96 -16.18 -26.60
N ASN A 21 12.21 -17.48 -26.44
CA ASN A 21 13.55 -18.04 -26.54
C ASN A 21 14.14 -17.88 -27.95
N ARG A 22 13.33 -18.12 -28.99
CA ARG A 22 13.74 -17.89 -30.38
C ARG A 22 14.13 -16.43 -30.63
N GLU A 23 13.38 -15.50 -30.04
CA GLU A 23 13.65 -14.07 -30.18
C GLU A 23 14.91 -13.64 -29.42
N ALA A 24 15.12 -14.19 -28.21
CA ALA A 24 16.34 -14.00 -27.44
C ALA A 24 17.58 -14.47 -28.21
N THR A 25 17.51 -15.67 -28.81
CA THR A 25 18.59 -16.21 -29.64
C THR A 25 18.89 -15.36 -30.87
N LYS A 26 17.87 -14.86 -31.58
CA LYS A 26 18.07 -13.95 -32.72
C LYS A 26 18.77 -12.65 -32.32
N GLN A 27 18.49 -12.17 -31.12
CA GLN A 27 19.07 -10.93 -30.58
C GLN A 27 20.41 -11.17 -29.86
N GLY A 28 20.91 -12.41 -29.83
CA GLY A 28 22.17 -12.76 -29.14
C GLY A 28 22.11 -12.52 -27.62
N ALA A 29 20.91 -12.60 -27.04
CA ALA A 29 20.65 -12.26 -25.65
C ALA A 29 20.02 -13.43 -24.88
N GLU A 30 20.16 -13.40 -23.56
CA GLU A 30 19.43 -14.29 -22.65
C GLU A 30 17.95 -13.92 -22.58
N VAL A 31 17.08 -14.92 -22.36
CA VAL A 31 15.63 -14.71 -22.20
C VAL A 31 15.33 -13.76 -21.02
N SER A 32 16.12 -13.85 -19.95
CA SER A 32 16.02 -12.97 -18.78
C SER A 32 16.24 -11.50 -19.15
N THR A 33 17.18 -11.20 -20.04
CA THR A 33 17.46 -9.85 -20.53
C THR A 33 16.26 -9.28 -21.28
N LEU A 34 15.64 -10.07 -22.16
CA LEU A 34 14.44 -9.64 -22.87
C LEU A 34 13.26 -9.41 -21.93
N ILE A 35 13.04 -10.30 -20.95
CA ILE A 35 11.98 -10.14 -19.96
C ILE A 35 12.19 -8.86 -19.15
N ARG A 36 13.42 -8.61 -18.65
CA ARG A 36 13.74 -7.38 -17.91
C ARG A 36 13.47 -6.13 -18.74
N ALA A 37 13.94 -6.10 -19.99
CA ALA A 37 13.73 -4.96 -20.89
C ALA A 37 12.25 -4.75 -21.22
N LEU A 38 11.48 -5.83 -21.38
CA LEU A 38 10.04 -5.75 -21.65
C LEU A 38 9.27 -5.23 -20.43
N VAL A 39 9.63 -5.68 -19.22
CA VAL A 39 9.02 -5.21 -17.97
C VAL A 39 9.19 -3.70 -17.82
N ILE A 40 10.39 -3.16 -18.09
CA ILE A 40 10.66 -1.71 -18.05
C ILE A 40 9.81 -0.94 -19.08
N LYS A 41 9.57 -1.53 -20.26
CA LYS A 41 8.80 -0.87 -21.34
C LYS A 41 7.29 -0.94 -21.15
N VAL A 42 6.78 -2.04 -20.60
CA VAL A 42 5.34 -2.33 -20.51
C VAL A 42 4.74 -1.86 -19.19
N ILE A 43 5.49 -1.97 -18.11
CA ILE A 43 5.10 -1.37 -16.83
C ILE A 43 5.60 0.07 -16.91
N PRO A 44 4.74 1.08 -17.14
CA PRO A 44 5.18 2.46 -16.98
C PRO A 44 5.79 2.57 -15.59
N GLU A 45 6.91 3.29 -15.45
CA GLU A 45 7.38 3.72 -14.14
C GLU A 45 6.14 4.24 -13.41
N ALA A 46 5.69 3.51 -12.39
CA ALA A 46 4.56 3.97 -11.58
C ALA A 46 4.98 5.39 -11.18
N PRO A 47 4.21 6.44 -11.56
CA PRO A 47 4.64 7.82 -11.35
C PRO A 47 5.05 7.84 -9.90
N ALA A 48 6.36 8.06 -9.63
CA ALA A 48 6.97 7.79 -8.35
C ALA A 48 5.97 8.30 -7.34
N VAL A 49 5.24 7.37 -6.70
CA VAL A 49 4.09 7.79 -5.90
C VAL A 49 4.84 8.46 -4.79
N ALA A 50 4.91 9.78 -4.87
CA ALA A 50 5.33 10.60 -3.78
C ALA A 50 4.31 10.17 -2.76
N THR A 51 4.69 9.19 -1.93
CA THR A 51 4.06 8.97 -0.65
C THR A 51 4.22 10.35 -0.07
N VAL A 52 3.19 11.17 -0.23
CA VAL A 52 3.14 12.49 0.38
C VAL A 52 3.44 12.12 1.81
N GLN A 53 4.64 12.47 2.26
CA GLN A 53 5.08 12.10 3.58
C GLN A 53 4.29 13.03 4.48
N VAL A 54 3.02 12.66 4.71
CA VAL A 54 2.13 13.35 5.62
C VAL A 54 2.88 13.32 6.93
N THR A 55 3.25 14.51 7.37
CA THR A 55 4.00 14.71 8.59
C THR A 55 3.28 14.04 9.75
N ARG A 56 4.01 13.81 10.83
CA ARG A 56 3.45 13.15 12.00
C ARG A 56 2.22 13.91 12.51
N GLU A 57 2.29 15.24 12.46
CA GLU A 57 1.31 16.21 12.92
C GLU A 57 0.09 16.26 12.00
N GLU A 58 0.28 16.36 10.68
CA GLU A 58 -0.83 16.36 9.70
C GLU A 58 -1.65 15.07 9.78
N ARG A 59 -0.96 13.95 10.00
CA ARG A 59 -1.62 12.65 10.18
C ARG A 59 -2.49 12.63 11.43
N ASP A 60 -1.97 13.13 12.54
CA ASP A 60 -2.73 13.20 13.80
C ASP A 60 -3.92 14.15 13.68
N ALA A 61 -3.77 15.27 12.96
CA ALA A 61 -4.87 16.18 12.66
C ALA A 61 -5.95 15.49 11.81
N LEU A 62 -5.56 14.71 10.80
CA LEU A 62 -6.51 13.97 9.97
C LEU A 62 -7.24 12.88 10.75
N ILE A 63 -6.53 12.11 11.58
CA ILE A 63 -7.14 11.10 12.46
C ILE A 63 -8.18 11.75 13.39
N ARG A 64 -7.87 12.90 14.01
CA ARG A 64 -8.83 13.62 14.88
C ARG A 64 -10.08 14.04 14.11
N ARG A 65 -9.89 14.73 12.98
CA ARG A 65 -10.99 15.24 12.15
C ARG A 65 -11.91 14.11 11.69
N ARG A 66 -11.35 13.07 11.08
CA ARG A 66 -12.14 11.95 10.55
C ARG A 66 -12.83 11.15 11.65
N ASN A 67 -12.18 10.91 12.79
CA ASN A 67 -12.82 10.25 13.91
C ASN A 67 -13.97 11.08 14.52
N SER A 68 -13.84 12.42 14.57
CA SER A 68 -14.95 13.30 15.00
C SER A 68 -16.14 13.32 14.04
N GLU A 69 -15.89 13.06 12.75
CA GLU A 69 -16.92 12.88 11.72
C GLU A 69 -17.55 11.46 11.77
N GLY A 70 -17.16 10.61 12.72
CA GLY A 70 -17.68 9.26 12.89
C GLY A 70 -17.01 8.21 11.98
N ALA A 71 -15.92 8.55 11.29
CA ALA A 71 -15.20 7.60 10.45
C ALA A 71 -14.52 6.51 11.29
N THR A 72 -14.63 5.27 10.84
CA THR A 72 -13.97 4.12 11.45
C THR A 72 -12.46 4.12 11.17
N ASP A 73 -11.68 3.44 12.02
CA ASP A 73 -10.23 3.26 11.82
C ASP A 73 -9.91 2.66 10.44
N GLY A 74 -10.82 1.87 9.84
CA GLY A 74 -10.66 1.29 8.51
C GLY A 74 -10.89 2.25 7.34
N GLU A 75 -11.73 3.28 7.52
CA GLU A 75 -11.91 4.36 6.54
C GLU A 75 -10.73 5.33 6.59
N ILE A 76 -10.32 5.70 7.81
CA ILE A 76 -9.14 6.54 8.05
C ILE A 76 -7.87 5.87 7.49
N ALA A 77 -7.73 4.56 7.68
CA ALA A 77 -6.62 3.77 7.15
C ALA A 77 -6.55 3.80 5.61
N ARG A 78 -7.70 3.68 4.93
CA ARG A 78 -7.77 3.77 3.47
C ARG A 78 -7.39 5.14 2.95
N GLU A 79 -7.82 6.21 3.63
CA GLU A 79 -7.50 7.59 3.29
C GLU A 79 -6.00 7.90 3.46
N LEU A 80 -5.35 7.33 4.48
CA LEU A 80 -3.93 7.54 4.77
C LEU A 80 -2.97 6.51 4.13
N GLY A 81 -3.50 5.50 3.43
CA GLY A 81 -2.70 4.38 2.92
C GLY A 81 -1.97 3.59 4.03
N GLN A 82 -2.54 3.53 5.23
CA GLN A 82 -1.96 2.84 6.39
C GLN A 82 -2.78 1.62 6.79
N SER A 83 -2.24 0.77 7.66
CA SER A 83 -3.02 -0.34 8.22
C SER A 83 -4.00 0.15 9.28
N ARG A 84 -5.17 -0.50 9.36
CA ARG A 84 -6.18 -0.25 10.42
C ARG A 84 -5.58 -0.31 11.82
N GLY A 85 -4.69 -1.27 12.08
CA GLY A 85 -4.02 -1.42 13.38
C GLY A 85 -3.09 -0.24 13.70
N ALA A 86 -2.37 0.30 12.71
CA ALA A 86 -1.51 1.46 12.90
C ALA A 86 -2.32 2.71 13.29
N ILE A 87 -3.46 2.93 12.62
CA ILE A 87 -4.38 4.03 12.96
C ILE A 87 -4.97 3.84 14.36
N GLY A 88 -5.49 2.65 14.68
CA GLY A 88 -6.06 2.37 16.01
C GLY A 88 -5.05 2.57 17.15
N ALA A 89 -3.82 2.10 16.98
CA ALA A 89 -2.74 2.32 17.95
C ALA A 89 -2.37 3.80 18.08
N ARG A 90 -2.32 4.53 16.96
CA ARG A 90 -2.02 5.96 16.94
C ARG A 90 -3.12 6.78 17.63
N ARG A 91 -4.38 6.48 17.31
CA ARG A 91 -5.57 7.06 17.94
C ARG A 91 -5.57 6.84 19.45
N ALA A 92 -5.27 5.61 19.90
CA ALA A 92 -5.17 5.27 21.32
C ALA A 92 -4.06 6.04 22.05
N ARG A 93 -2.88 6.21 21.43
CA ARG A 93 -1.79 7.03 22.00
C ARG A 93 -2.16 8.51 22.16
N MET A 94 -3.10 9.01 21.35
CA MET A 94 -3.64 10.36 21.46
C MET A 94 -4.84 10.47 22.42
N GLY A 95 -5.27 9.37 23.05
CA GLY A 95 -6.43 9.35 23.95
C GLY A 95 -7.78 9.48 23.24
N ILE A 96 -7.83 9.31 21.92
CA ILE A 96 -9.06 9.46 21.14
C ILE A 96 -9.86 8.14 21.18
N PRO A 97 -11.14 8.15 21.60
CA PRO A 97 -11.97 6.95 21.57
C PRO A 97 -12.28 6.54 20.12
N ALA A 98 -12.44 5.24 19.88
CA ALA A 98 -12.81 4.75 18.55
C ALA A 98 -14.22 5.23 18.21
N ALA A 99 -14.40 5.82 17.03
CA ALA A 99 -15.73 5.93 16.46
C ALA A 99 -16.31 4.51 16.31
N ARG A 100 -17.38 4.22 17.06
CA ARG A 100 -18.06 2.93 16.94
C ARG A 100 -18.71 2.88 15.57
N ALA A 101 -18.52 1.77 14.84
CA ALA A 101 -19.42 1.42 13.74
C ALA A 101 -20.85 1.47 14.30
N VAL A 102 -21.73 2.23 13.67
CA VAL A 102 -23.13 2.42 14.08
C VAL A 102 -23.76 1.04 14.31
N GLY A 103 -24.00 0.70 15.58
CA GLY A 103 -24.44 -0.64 15.98
C GLY A 103 -24.20 -1.02 17.45
N GLY A 104 -23.40 -0.25 18.22
CA GLY A 104 -23.24 -0.46 19.66
C GLY A 104 -23.43 0.83 20.45
N GLN A 105 -24.39 0.84 21.37
CA GLN A 105 -24.82 1.93 22.27
C GLN A 105 -23.69 2.85 22.79
N PRO A 106 -23.96 4.13 23.12
CA PRO A 106 -22.94 5.08 23.54
C PRO A 106 -22.37 4.72 24.92
N LEU A 107 -21.04 4.67 25.05
CA LEU A 107 -20.39 4.76 26.36
C LEU A 107 -20.28 6.25 26.69
N VAL A 108 -21.35 6.80 27.26
CA VAL A 108 -21.23 7.98 28.12
C VAL A 108 -20.26 7.59 29.24
N LYS A 109 -19.06 8.16 29.22
CA LYS A 109 -18.30 8.30 30.46
C LYS A 109 -18.79 9.59 31.07
N GLU A 110 -19.72 9.46 32.01
CA GLU A 110 -19.99 10.48 33.02
C GLU A 110 -18.64 10.90 33.61
N THR A 111 -18.26 12.14 33.35
CA THR A 111 -17.26 12.82 34.16
C THR A 111 -18.00 13.27 35.43
N ASP A 112 -18.00 12.41 36.44
CA ASP A 112 -18.17 12.82 37.84
C ASP A 112 -16.79 13.25 38.36
N ALA A 113 -16.65 14.56 38.62
CA ALA A 113 -15.90 15.21 39.70
C ALA A 113 -15.73 16.71 39.40
#